data_AF-A0A1I5GWI0-F1
#
_entry.id   AF-A0A1I5GWI0-F1
#
_cell.length_a   1.000
_cell.length_b   1.000
_cell.length_c   1.000
_cell.angle_alpha   90.00
_cell.angle_beta   90.00
_cell.angle_gamma   90.00
#
_symmetry.space_group_name_H-M   'P 1'
#
loop_
_entity.id
_entity.type
_entity.pdbx_description
1 polymer ?
#
loop_
_entity_poly.entity_id
_entity_poly.type
_entity_poly.pdbx_seq_one_letter_code
_entity_poly.pdbx_strand_id
1 'polypeptide(L)'
;MTEESIPPQTGTDEAAGAETGGEPPSATVGAPTAVLSAAAPAGRGVELEECQFPGGCPNAIAYAGTGRRPKYCYQVVGGVMHDRGNAKRVLDGGAPARRRGEPDDPAPRPVTRAQQTVQAQVTGLVSRLEEASGELRDALGNLADPDAVAAEIAAARRAARAEIDQAQAGTDEAQARARTAEADAAAARRSAAASDEDAETAGQARQLAEDAQARAETERDDLAGQLSAVRAELETTQHALDEVRTERARLQRDLDTTQTELASAAQARDAAGAERDRLHGELTELTRTLEQVQADRDTALSGGERLRIERDTARAETAAARRDTERLRAERDQALTDRDTRAGERDTAREQAADARTQLAVAEATVTALRDQLDRDLDRERAYGQQRLDDADTRHHAREQELRDELAQLRAQLSGSGTSQDTSEGESPEPAGDAGPARGGRDRRRATNAPRPARRRRGADSAPGDAQTADPEGKPP
;
A
#
# COMPACT_ATOMS: atom_id res chain seq x y z
N MET A 1 -15.08 5.53 10.41
CA MET A 1 -15.73 6.70 9.77
C MET A 1 -15.82 7.81 10.81
N THR A 2 -14.76 8.58 10.93
CA THR A 2 -14.70 9.83 11.69
C THR A 2 -13.57 10.62 11.05
N GLU A 3 -13.92 11.53 10.14
CA GLU A 3 -13.02 12.48 9.51
C GLU A 3 -12.78 13.62 10.49
N GLU A 4 -11.53 13.84 10.86
CA GLU A 4 -11.08 14.95 11.68
C GLU A 4 -10.29 15.93 10.80
N SER A 5 -10.82 17.15 10.75
CA SER A 5 -10.40 18.23 9.87
C SER A 5 -9.27 19.03 10.51
N ILE A 6 -8.12 19.14 9.84
CA ILE A 6 -6.95 19.95 10.28
C ILE A 6 -6.72 21.08 9.25
N PRO A 7 -6.52 22.35 9.67
CA PRO A 7 -6.30 23.47 8.76
C PRO A 7 -4.81 23.63 8.37
N PRO A 8 -4.50 24.33 7.25
CA PRO A 8 -3.13 24.50 6.78
C PRO A 8 -2.43 25.68 7.48
N GLN A 9 -1.18 25.45 7.90
CA GLN A 9 -0.26 26.50 8.33
C GLN A 9 0.53 27.06 7.14
N THR A 10 0.54 28.38 7.06
CA THR A 10 1.44 29.20 6.25
C THR A 10 2.84 29.21 6.87
N GLY A 11 3.84 28.74 6.12
CA GLY A 11 5.25 28.86 6.46
C GLY A 11 6.00 29.52 5.31
N THR A 12 6.54 30.70 5.59
CA THR A 12 7.47 31.46 4.75
C THR A 12 8.89 30.90 4.85
N ASP A 13 9.70 31.35 3.89
CA ASP A 13 11.15 31.59 3.95
C ASP A 13 12.15 30.58 3.36
N GLU A 14 12.93 31.16 2.43
CA GLU A 14 14.38 31.08 2.25
C GLU A 14 15.05 29.74 1.91
N ALA A 15 15.64 29.65 0.71
CA ALA A 15 17.05 30.03 0.48
C ALA A 15 17.65 29.35 -0.77
N ALA A 16 18.28 30.20 -1.60
CA ALA A 16 19.57 30.04 -2.28
C ALA A 16 20.01 28.68 -2.88
N GLY A 17 20.39 28.74 -4.17
CA GLY A 17 21.58 28.02 -4.66
C GLY A 17 21.45 27.42 -6.06
N ALA A 18 22.00 28.10 -7.06
CA ALA A 18 22.54 27.51 -8.30
C ALA A 18 23.25 28.64 -9.08
N GLU A 19 24.57 28.82 -8.95
CA GLU A 19 25.61 28.12 -9.73
C GLU A 19 25.31 28.02 -11.23
N THR A 20 25.90 28.92 -12.02
CA THR A 20 26.24 28.65 -13.43
C THR A 20 27.53 29.39 -13.80
N GLY A 21 28.62 28.63 -13.88
CA GLY A 21 29.79 28.96 -14.70
C GLY A 21 29.84 28.02 -15.91
N GLY A 22 30.26 28.51 -17.07
CA GLY A 22 30.47 27.69 -18.26
C GLY A 22 30.45 28.46 -19.58
N GLU A 23 31.64 28.81 -20.05
CA GLU A 23 32.01 29.52 -21.29
C GLU A 23 31.86 28.63 -22.58
N PRO A 24 32.23 29.07 -23.81
CA PRO A 24 31.39 29.06 -25.02
C PRO A 24 31.90 28.04 -26.10
N PRO A 25 31.43 27.99 -27.38
CA PRO A 25 31.80 28.99 -28.40
C PRO A 25 30.87 29.16 -29.66
N SER A 26 31.16 30.24 -30.40
CA SER A 26 31.20 30.37 -31.87
C SER A 26 29.93 30.52 -32.74
N ALA A 27 29.89 31.71 -33.37
CA ALA A 27 29.59 32.01 -34.77
C ALA A 27 28.12 31.85 -35.24
N THR A 28 27.48 32.78 -35.95
CA THR A 28 27.92 33.40 -37.22
C THR A 28 26.85 34.45 -37.64
N VAL A 29 27.29 35.65 -38.06
CA VAL A 29 26.70 36.54 -39.09
C VAL A 29 25.33 37.23 -38.85
N GLY A 30 25.32 38.56 -39.01
CA GLY A 30 24.22 39.21 -39.76
C GLY A 30 23.73 40.61 -39.34
N ALA A 31 24.57 41.64 -39.47
CA ALA A 31 24.23 43.01 -39.94
C ALA A 31 23.21 43.92 -39.16
N PRO A 32 23.33 45.26 -39.29
CA PRO A 32 23.02 46.18 -38.20
C PRO A 32 21.69 46.95 -38.36
N THR A 33 20.99 47.17 -37.25
CA THR A 33 19.94 48.20 -37.11
C THR A 33 20.54 49.47 -36.51
N ALA A 34 20.63 50.50 -37.36
CA ALA A 34 21.10 51.83 -36.99
C ALA A 34 19.97 52.68 -36.37
N VAL A 35 20.22 53.10 -35.13
CA VAL A 35 20.08 54.46 -34.57
C VAL A 35 19.11 55.42 -35.29
N LEU A 36 17.98 55.71 -34.64
CA LEU A 36 17.16 56.89 -34.91
C LEU A 36 17.80 58.13 -34.25
N SER A 37 18.51 58.91 -35.05
CA SER A 37 18.97 60.26 -34.74
C SER A 37 17.89 61.28 -35.12
N ALA A 38 17.48 62.10 -34.14
CA ALA A 38 16.63 63.27 -34.34
C ALA A 38 17.42 64.42 -35.00
N ALA A 39 16.86 65.03 -36.05
CA ALA A 39 17.41 66.21 -36.72
C ALA A 39 16.33 67.27 -37.01
N ALA A 40 16.75 68.52 -36.85
CA ALA A 40 16.03 69.79 -36.83
C ALA A 40 15.35 70.22 -38.16
N PRO A 41 14.43 71.20 -38.15
CA PRO A 41 13.74 71.68 -39.36
C PRO A 41 14.64 72.60 -40.19
N ALA A 42 15.05 72.15 -41.38
CA ALA A 42 15.73 72.98 -42.37
C ALA A 42 14.72 73.90 -43.09
N GLY A 43 15.03 75.20 -43.13
CA GLY A 43 14.27 76.21 -43.87
C GLY A 43 14.26 75.92 -45.38
N ARG A 44 13.09 76.03 -46.00
CA ARG A 44 12.92 75.90 -47.46
C ARG A 44 13.66 77.01 -48.18
N GLY A 45 14.79 76.68 -48.80
CA GLY A 45 15.46 77.54 -49.76
C GLY A 45 14.56 77.79 -50.98
N VAL A 46 14.50 79.04 -51.44
CA VAL A 46 13.79 79.41 -52.67
C VAL A 46 14.62 78.92 -53.85
N GLU A 47 14.11 77.93 -54.60
CA GLU A 47 14.76 77.44 -55.80
C GLU A 47 14.56 78.46 -56.93
N LEU A 48 15.66 78.92 -57.54
CA LEU A 48 15.63 79.80 -58.70
C LEU A 48 15.61 78.93 -59.97
N GLU A 49 14.49 78.92 -60.68
CA GLU A 49 14.33 78.16 -61.92
C GLU A 49 14.50 79.05 -63.16
N GLU A 50 15.24 78.59 -64.16
CA GLU A 50 15.43 79.35 -65.40
C GLU A 50 14.15 79.36 -66.26
N CYS A 51 13.84 80.51 -66.87
CA CYS A 51 12.68 80.65 -67.74
C CYS A 51 12.85 79.86 -69.05
N GLN A 52 11.99 78.85 -69.27
CA GLN A 52 12.03 77.92 -70.41
C GLN A 52 11.43 78.50 -71.71
N PHE A 53 11.55 79.81 -71.95
CA PHE A 53 11.05 80.42 -73.18
C PHE A 53 12.00 80.09 -74.36
N PRO A 54 11.48 79.68 -75.53
CA PRO A 54 12.32 79.36 -76.69
C PRO A 54 13.17 80.57 -77.11
N GLY A 55 14.49 80.43 -77.11
CA GLY A 55 15.44 81.52 -77.37
C GLY A 55 16.34 81.92 -76.20
N GLY A 56 16.16 81.30 -75.02
CA GLY A 56 17.07 81.45 -73.87
C GLY A 56 16.87 82.78 -73.13
N CYS A 57 16.00 82.79 -72.11
CA CYS A 57 15.79 83.96 -71.27
C CYS A 57 16.78 83.98 -70.08
N PRO A 58 17.52 85.06 -69.82
CA PRO A 58 18.47 85.13 -68.70
C PRO A 58 17.82 85.31 -67.31
N ASN A 59 16.49 85.33 -67.23
CA ASN A 59 15.78 85.62 -65.98
C ASN A 59 15.39 84.32 -65.28
N ALA A 60 15.70 84.23 -63.99
CA ALA A 60 15.30 83.14 -63.12
C ALA A 60 14.04 83.51 -62.31
N ILE A 61 13.20 82.51 -62.06
CA ILE A 61 11.93 82.60 -61.35
C ILE A 61 12.15 82.03 -59.96
N ALA A 62 11.96 82.86 -58.94
CA ALA A 62 12.01 82.43 -57.56
C ALA A 62 10.75 81.61 -57.21
N TYR A 63 10.91 80.30 -56.99
CA TYR A 63 9.81 79.40 -56.66
C TYR A 63 9.94 78.86 -55.24
N ALA A 64 8.96 79.17 -54.38
CA ALA A 64 8.97 78.83 -52.95
C ALA A 64 7.74 77.98 -52.52
N GLY A 65 7.00 77.37 -53.45
CA GLY A 65 5.66 76.80 -53.19
C GLY A 65 5.50 75.30 -53.49
N THR A 66 4.44 74.70 -52.96
CA THR A 66 4.02 73.29 -53.18
C THR A 66 2.91 73.18 -54.23
N GLY A 67 3.15 73.72 -55.43
CA GLY A 67 2.29 73.61 -56.61
C GLY A 67 3.05 73.20 -57.88
N ARG A 68 2.43 73.33 -59.07
CA ARG A 68 3.13 73.15 -60.35
C ARG A 68 4.11 74.31 -60.57
N ARG A 69 5.38 73.96 -60.71
CA ARG A 69 6.49 74.87 -61.03
C ARG A 69 6.18 75.74 -62.27
N PRO A 70 6.23 77.08 -62.18
CA PRO A 70 5.94 77.97 -63.30
C PRO A 70 7.09 77.96 -64.31
N LYS A 71 6.80 77.62 -65.57
CA LYS A 71 7.83 77.46 -66.62
C LYS A 71 8.34 78.76 -67.26
N TYR A 72 7.60 79.87 -67.12
CA TYR A 72 7.89 81.13 -67.82
C TYR A 72 7.85 82.31 -66.85
N CYS A 73 8.73 83.31 -67.04
CA CYS A 73 8.90 84.40 -66.09
C CYS A 73 7.86 85.52 -66.19
N TYR A 74 7.00 85.51 -67.22
CA TYR A 74 5.99 86.55 -67.51
C TYR A 74 6.55 87.97 -67.67
N GLN A 75 7.87 88.13 -67.75
CA GLN A 75 8.52 89.40 -68.05
C GLN A 75 8.66 89.59 -69.56
N VAL A 76 8.75 90.85 -69.98
CA VAL A 76 9.00 91.22 -71.38
C VAL A 76 10.51 91.29 -71.60
N VAL A 77 11.06 90.37 -72.37
CA VAL A 77 12.48 90.33 -72.71
C VAL A 77 12.60 90.39 -74.23
N GLY A 78 13.39 91.33 -74.77
CA GLY A 78 13.49 91.56 -76.22
C GLY A 78 12.18 92.04 -76.89
N GLY A 79 11.25 92.64 -76.15
CA GLY A 79 9.97 93.13 -76.67
C GLY A 79 8.86 92.08 -76.77
N VAL A 80 9.10 90.85 -76.33
CA VAL A 80 8.13 89.74 -76.29
C VAL A 80 7.84 89.34 -74.85
N MET A 81 6.56 89.16 -74.52
CA MET A 81 6.16 88.70 -73.19
C MET A 81 6.36 87.19 -73.07
N HIS A 82 7.15 86.75 -72.09
CA HIS A 82 7.45 85.34 -71.86
C HIS A 82 6.31 84.64 -71.10
N ASP A 83 5.25 84.30 -71.84
CA ASP A 83 4.14 83.49 -71.37
C ASP A 83 4.01 82.20 -72.20
N ARG A 84 3.13 81.29 -71.75
CA ARG A 84 2.86 80.02 -72.44
C ARG A 84 2.31 80.22 -73.85
N GLY A 85 1.55 81.30 -74.07
CA GLY A 85 0.90 81.58 -75.36
C GLY A 85 1.89 81.98 -76.43
N ASN A 86 2.81 82.88 -76.11
CA ASN A 86 3.91 83.29 -76.98
C ASN A 86 4.96 82.19 -77.14
N ALA A 87 5.26 81.42 -76.09
CA ALA A 87 6.20 80.30 -76.19
C ALA A 87 5.69 79.23 -77.17
N LYS A 88 4.40 78.91 -77.11
CA LYS A 88 3.78 77.99 -78.07
C LYS A 88 3.78 78.55 -79.49
N ARG A 89 3.45 79.84 -79.68
CA ARG A 89 3.51 80.47 -81.01
C ARG A 89 4.91 80.45 -81.62
N VAL A 90 5.94 80.74 -80.83
CA VAL A 90 7.34 80.69 -81.31
C VAL A 90 7.74 79.26 -81.67
N LEU A 91 7.34 78.26 -80.88
CA LEU A 91 7.58 76.84 -81.20
C LEU A 91 6.82 76.39 -82.46
N ASP A 92 5.61 76.91 -82.68
CA ASP A 92 4.78 76.63 -83.85
C ASP A 92 5.22 77.48 -85.08
N GLY A 93 6.35 78.20 -85.00
CA GLY A 93 6.92 79.01 -86.10
C GLY A 93 6.23 80.36 -86.36
N GLY A 94 5.29 80.75 -85.50
CA GLY A 94 4.56 82.02 -85.58
C GLY A 94 5.27 83.18 -84.88
N ALA A 95 5.12 84.39 -85.42
CA ALA A 95 5.66 85.61 -84.79
C ALA A 95 4.98 85.88 -83.43
N PRO A 96 5.74 86.11 -82.34
CA PRO A 96 5.18 86.37 -81.03
C PRO A 96 4.41 87.69 -80.99
N ALA A 97 3.31 87.74 -80.24
CA ALA A 97 2.49 88.93 -80.14
C ALA A 97 3.20 90.01 -79.31
N ARG A 98 3.66 91.08 -79.97
CA ARG A 98 4.10 92.31 -79.30
C ARG A 98 2.88 93.00 -78.69
N ARG A 99 3.05 93.54 -77.48
CA ARG A 99 1.96 94.17 -76.73
C ARG A 99 1.39 95.34 -77.53
N ARG A 100 0.09 95.28 -77.76
CA ARG A 100 -0.76 96.22 -78.51
C ARG A 100 -0.68 97.63 -77.92
N GLY A 101 -0.02 98.53 -78.64
CA GLY A 101 0.04 99.97 -78.41
C GLY A 101 0.50 100.62 -79.71
N GLU A 102 -0.34 101.51 -80.24
CA GLU A 102 -0.22 102.31 -81.47
C GLU A 102 -0.42 101.61 -82.84
N PRO A 103 -1.14 102.25 -83.78
CA PRO A 103 -1.80 101.64 -84.95
C PRO A 103 -1.04 101.85 -86.27
N ASP A 104 -1.72 101.56 -87.40
CA ASP A 104 -1.35 101.71 -88.84
C ASP A 104 -1.03 100.34 -89.47
N ASP A 105 -1.64 99.87 -90.56
CA ASP A 105 -2.33 100.52 -91.69
C ASP A 105 -3.19 99.44 -92.40
N PRO A 106 -4.27 99.81 -93.12
CA PRO A 106 -4.39 99.29 -94.48
C PRO A 106 -4.57 100.42 -95.50
N ALA A 107 -3.57 100.56 -96.37
CA ALA A 107 -3.62 101.32 -97.61
C ALA A 107 -4.78 100.86 -98.54
N PRO A 108 -5.12 101.57 -99.62
CA PRO A 108 -5.07 103.01 -99.89
C PRO A 108 -6.46 103.56 -100.31
N ARG A 109 -6.77 104.82 -99.98
CA ARG A 109 -7.84 105.60 -100.65
C ARG A 109 -7.27 106.94 -101.10
N PRO A 110 -7.46 107.35 -102.36
CA PRO A 110 -6.92 108.61 -102.86
C PRO A 110 -7.86 109.76 -102.50
N VAL A 111 -7.35 110.74 -101.76
CA VAL A 111 -7.94 112.09 -101.67
C VAL A 111 -6.80 113.09 -101.85
N THR A 112 -6.44 113.38 -103.09
CA THR A 112 -5.67 114.57 -103.43
C THR A 112 -6.60 115.58 -104.07
N ARG A 113 -6.75 116.74 -103.41
CA ARG A 113 -6.44 118.08 -103.95
C ARG A 113 -7.35 119.12 -103.35
N ALA A 114 -6.76 120.07 -102.64
CA ALA A 114 -7.19 121.47 -102.70
C ALA A 114 -6.12 122.41 -102.12
N GLN A 115 -4.98 122.56 -102.79
CA GLN A 115 -4.25 123.84 -102.86
C GLN A 115 -3.58 123.92 -104.24
N GLN A 116 -4.36 124.31 -105.25
CA GLN A 116 -3.83 124.82 -106.51
C GLN A 116 -4.56 126.12 -106.84
N THR A 117 -3.76 127.10 -107.22
CA THR A 117 -4.03 128.53 -107.21
C THR A 117 -5.06 128.94 -108.27
N VAL A 118 -5.83 129.97 -107.90
CA VAL A 118 -6.99 130.52 -108.62
C VAL A 118 -6.71 130.90 -110.09
N GLN A 119 -5.45 131.06 -110.49
CA GLN A 119 -5.09 131.43 -111.85
C GLN A 119 -4.94 130.24 -112.81
N ALA A 120 -4.74 129.02 -112.31
CA ALA A 120 -4.80 127.79 -113.12
C ALA A 120 -6.22 127.23 -113.27
N GLN A 121 -7.12 127.59 -112.33
CA GLN A 121 -8.53 127.20 -112.39
C GLN A 121 -9.31 127.90 -113.50
N VAL A 122 -8.92 129.10 -113.93
CA VAL A 122 -9.63 129.84 -115.01
C VAL A 122 -9.26 129.29 -116.38
N THR A 123 -8.00 128.94 -116.65
CA THR A 123 -7.62 128.29 -117.92
C THR A 123 -8.09 126.84 -118.00
N GLY A 124 -8.05 126.11 -116.87
CA GLY A 124 -8.59 124.76 -116.78
C GLY A 124 -10.13 124.68 -116.75
N LEU A 125 -10.83 125.79 -116.48
CA LEU A 125 -12.30 125.87 -116.65
C LEU A 125 -12.67 126.12 -118.11
N VAL A 126 -11.86 126.86 -118.88
CA VAL A 126 -12.11 127.05 -120.32
C VAL A 126 -11.82 125.76 -121.08
N SER A 127 -10.70 125.07 -120.82
CA SER A 127 -10.46 123.75 -121.43
C SER A 127 -11.46 122.69 -120.97
N ARG A 128 -11.88 122.67 -119.69
CA ARG A 128 -12.96 121.77 -119.25
C ARG A 128 -14.34 122.16 -119.79
N LEU A 129 -14.62 123.42 -120.09
CA LEU A 129 -15.87 123.82 -120.76
C LEU A 129 -15.85 123.47 -122.24
N GLU A 130 -14.69 123.53 -122.91
CA GLU A 130 -14.57 123.09 -124.31
C GLU A 130 -14.59 121.57 -124.43
N GLU A 131 -13.89 120.85 -123.55
CA GLU A 131 -13.87 119.38 -123.45
C GLU A 131 -15.23 118.86 -122.98
N ALA A 132 -15.87 119.48 -121.98
CA ALA A 132 -17.26 119.17 -121.63
C ALA A 132 -18.26 119.56 -122.72
N SER A 133 -18.00 120.58 -123.56
CA SER A 133 -18.85 120.88 -124.72
C SER A 133 -18.65 119.92 -125.88
N GLY A 134 -17.46 119.32 -126.00
CA GLY A 134 -17.15 118.23 -126.91
C GLY A 134 -17.82 116.94 -126.44
N GLU A 135 -17.65 116.56 -125.17
CA GLU A 135 -18.34 115.43 -124.54
C GLU A 135 -19.87 115.59 -124.54
N LEU A 136 -20.41 116.81 -124.34
CA LEU A 136 -21.85 117.05 -124.50
C LEU A 136 -22.30 116.99 -125.96
N ARG A 137 -21.47 117.39 -126.94
CA ARG A 137 -21.82 117.25 -128.37
C ARG A 137 -21.72 115.79 -128.84
N ASP A 138 -20.76 115.01 -128.35
CA ASP A 138 -20.63 113.59 -128.67
C ASP A 138 -21.68 112.76 -127.91
N ALA A 139 -22.01 113.12 -126.66
CA ALA A 139 -23.13 112.53 -125.92
C ALA A 139 -24.49 112.92 -126.54
N LEU A 140 -24.67 114.14 -127.03
CA LEU A 140 -25.89 114.55 -127.76
C LEU A 140 -25.94 113.96 -129.18
N GLY A 141 -24.79 113.71 -129.81
CA GLY A 141 -24.68 112.99 -131.09
C GLY A 141 -25.06 111.52 -130.93
N ASN A 142 -24.62 110.86 -129.86
CA ASN A 142 -24.99 109.49 -129.53
C ASN A 142 -26.44 109.36 -129.00
N LEU A 143 -27.05 110.42 -128.46
CA LEU A 143 -28.49 110.45 -128.10
C LEU A 143 -29.43 110.72 -129.28
N ALA A 144 -28.91 111.20 -130.42
CA ALA A 144 -29.70 111.41 -131.64
C ALA A 144 -29.71 110.19 -132.57
N ASP A 145 -28.93 109.15 -132.26
CA ASP A 145 -28.94 107.85 -132.95
C ASP A 145 -29.60 106.77 -132.06
N PRO A 146 -30.88 106.43 -132.32
CA PRO A 146 -31.60 105.45 -131.52
C PRO A 146 -30.95 104.05 -131.54
N ASP A 147 -30.15 103.72 -132.56
CA ASP A 147 -29.47 102.41 -132.66
C ASP A 147 -28.22 102.33 -131.77
N ALA A 148 -27.51 103.45 -131.58
CA ALA A 148 -26.37 103.53 -130.65
C ALA A 148 -26.83 103.42 -129.18
N VAL A 149 -27.93 104.11 -128.82
CA VAL A 149 -28.55 103.98 -127.49
C VAL A 149 -29.10 102.56 -127.29
N ALA A 150 -29.68 101.94 -128.32
CA ALA A 150 -30.12 100.55 -128.25
C ALA A 150 -28.94 99.58 -128.05
N ALA A 151 -27.80 99.83 -128.69
CA ALA A 151 -26.58 99.04 -128.53
C ALA A 151 -25.96 99.20 -127.14
N GLU A 152 -25.95 100.41 -126.57
CA GLU A 152 -25.53 100.66 -125.18
C GLU A 152 -26.50 100.07 -124.16
N ILE A 153 -27.81 100.18 -124.36
CA ILE A 153 -28.80 99.51 -123.51
C ILE A 153 -28.63 97.99 -123.63
N ALA A 154 -28.35 97.46 -124.81
CA ALA A 154 -28.07 96.04 -125.00
C ALA A 154 -26.74 95.62 -124.34
N ALA A 155 -25.71 96.46 -124.40
CA ALA A 155 -24.43 96.25 -123.74
C ALA A 155 -24.55 96.33 -122.22
N ALA A 156 -25.26 97.34 -121.69
CA ALA A 156 -25.59 97.50 -120.29
C ALA A 156 -26.49 96.38 -119.78
N ARG A 157 -27.45 95.89 -120.60
CA ARG A 157 -28.25 94.70 -120.25
C ARG A 157 -27.42 93.42 -120.27
N ARG A 158 -26.44 93.28 -121.18
CA ARG A 158 -25.50 92.16 -121.17
C ARG A 158 -24.54 92.24 -119.99
N ALA A 159 -24.04 93.42 -119.66
CA ALA A 159 -23.18 93.67 -118.50
C ALA A 159 -23.94 93.44 -117.19
N ALA A 160 -25.15 93.99 -117.05
CA ALA A 160 -26.02 93.74 -115.91
C ALA A 160 -26.42 92.26 -115.80
N ARG A 161 -26.66 91.56 -116.92
CA ARG A 161 -26.88 90.11 -116.90
C ARG A 161 -25.61 89.36 -116.51
N ALA A 162 -24.44 89.73 -117.02
CA ALA A 162 -23.18 89.12 -116.63
C ALA A 162 -22.84 89.39 -115.15
N GLU A 163 -23.17 90.56 -114.61
CA GLU A 163 -23.06 90.88 -113.19
C GLU A 163 -24.08 90.12 -112.35
N ILE A 164 -25.32 89.97 -112.82
CA ILE A 164 -26.33 89.13 -112.17
C ILE A 164 -25.90 87.66 -112.19
N ASP A 165 -25.38 87.16 -113.30
CA ASP A 165 -24.88 85.79 -113.44
C ASP A 165 -23.64 85.58 -112.57
N GLN A 166 -22.74 86.56 -112.47
CA GLN A 166 -21.59 86.52 -111.55
C GLN A 166 -22.02 86.61 -110.08
N ALA A 167 -23.01 87.44 -109.76
CA ALA A 167 -23.55 87.55 -108.42
C ALA A 167 -24.34 86.29 -108.03
N GLN A 168 -25.06 85.69 -108.97
CA GLN A 168 -25.76 84.42 -108.81
C GLN A 168 -24.76 83.28 -108.67
N ALA A 169 -23.73 83.20 -109.52
CA ALA A 169 -22.66 82.21 -109.39
C ALA A 169 -21.90 82.38 -108.06
N GLY A 170 -21.63 83.61 -107.63
CA GLY A 170 -21.02 83.90 -106.33
C GLY A 170 -21.94 83.54 -105.16
N THR A 171 -23.26 83.74 -105.32
CA THR A 171 -24.27 83.32 -104.34
C THR A 171 -24.36 81.79 -104.28
N ASP A 172 -24.38 81.12 -105.41
CA ASP A 172 -24.42 79.66 -105.52
C ASP A 172 -23.15 79.02 -104.96
N GLU A 173 -21.98 79.63 -105.19
CA GLU A 173 -20.71 79.22 -104.61
C GLU A 173 -20.66 79.48 -103.10
N ALA A 174 -21.21 80.61 -102.62
CA ALA A 174 -21.33 80.90 -101.20
C ALA A 174 -22.30 79.92 -100.52
N GLN A 175 -23.43 79.61 -101.15
CA GLN A 175 -24.38 78.60 -100.69
C GLN A 175 -23.78 77.19 -100.72
N ALA A 176 -23.02 76.85 -101.76
CA ALA A 176 -22.30 75.59 -101.83
C ALA A 176 -21.29 75.47 -100.68
N ARG A 177 -20.46 76.50 -100.46
CA ARG A 177 -19.53 76.56 -99.33
C ARG A 177 -20.23 76.49 -97.97
N ALA A 178 -21.39 77.15 -97.82
CA ALA A 178 -22.19 77.06 -96.60
C ALA A 178 -22.70 75.63 -96.37
N ARG A 179 -23.22 74.96 -97.41
CA ARG A 179 -23.63 73.55 -97.32
C ARG A 179 -22.47 72.63 -96.96
N THR A 180 -21.28 72.84 -97.54
CA THR A 180 -20.09 72.06 -97.19
C THR A 180 -19.68 72.31 -95.74
N ALA A 181 -19.65 73.57 -95.29
CA ALA A 181 -19.34 73.92 -93.91
C ALA A 181 -20.36 73.36 -92.90
N GLU A 182 -21.66 73.37 -93.24
CA GLU A 182 -22.71 72.75 -92.44
C GLU A 182 -22.55 71.23 -92.38
N ALA A 183 -22.20 70.58 -93.50
CA ALA A 183 -21.92 69.15 -93.56
C ALA A 183 -20.69 68.78 -92.73
N ASP A 184 -19.62 69.55 -92.81
CA ASP A 184 -18.40 69.38 -92.02
C ASP A 184 -18.67 69.60 -90.52
N ALA A 185 -19.44 70.63 -90.17
CA ALA A 185 -19.86 70.87 -88.79
C ALA A 185 -20.76 69.75 -88.26
N ALA A 186 -21.65 69.21 -89.09
CA ALA A 186 -22.47 68.06 -88.73
C ALA A 186 -21.62 66.79 -88.57
N ALA A 187 -20.60 66.59 -89.42
CA ALA A 187 -19.66 65.48 -89.30
C ALA A 187 -18.81 65.60 -88.02
N ALA A 188 -18.31 66.80 -87.71
CA ALA A 188 -17.59 67.08 -86.48
C ALA A 188 -18.46 66.83 -85.24
N ARG A 189 -19.74 67.24 -85.25
CA ARG A 189 -20.69 66.96 -84.16
C ARG A 189 -20.93 65.45 -83.98
N ARG A 190 -21.10 64.70 -85.07
CA ARG A 190 -21.21 63.22 -84.99
C ARG A 190 -19.94 62.58 -84.45
N SER A 191 -18.78 63.05 -84.89
CA SER A 191 -17.49 62.56 -84.37
C SER A 191 -17.32 62.87 -82.88
N ALA A 192 -17.73 64.06 -82.44
CA ALA A 192 -17.69 64.44 -81.04
C ALA A 192 -18.65 63.56 -80.22
N ALA A 193 -19.89 63.39 -80.68
CA ALA A 193 -20.86 62.53 -80.02
C ALA A 193 -20.39 61.07 -79.91
N ALA A 194 -19.79 60.50 -80.97
CA ALA A 194 -19.19 59.17 -80.92
C ALA A 194 -18.02 59.09 -79.92
N SER A 195 -17.19 60.15 -79.85
CA SER A 195 -16.10 60.21 -78.86
C SER A 195 -16.61 60.32 -77.43
N ASP A 196 -17.72 61.03 -77.22
CA ASP A 196 -18.38 61.15 -75.93
C ASP A 196 -18.99 59.79 -75.51
N GLU A 197 -19.66 59.08 -76.42
CA GLU A 197 -20.17 57.72 -76.20
C GLU A 197 -19.04 56.71 -75.88
N ASP A 198 -17.93 56.77 -76.61
CA ASP A 198 -16.74 55.96 -76.34
C ASP A 198 -16.13 56.29 -74.96
N ALA A 199 -16.10 57.56 -74.58
CA ALA A 199 -15.61 58.01 -73.27
C ALA A 199 -16.52 57.54 -72.12
N GLU A 200 -17.84 57.61 -72.30
CA GLU A 200 -18.81 57.08 -71.35
C GLU A 200 -18.67 55.56 -71.21
N THR A 201 -18.55 54.83 -72.33
CA THR A 201 -18.33 53.38 -72.34
C THR A 201 -17.02 53.00 -71.63
N ALA A 202 -15.94 53.73 -71.90
CA ALA A 202 -14.66 53.52 -71.22
C ALA A 202 -14.76 53.85 -69.72
N GLY A 203 -15.55 54.86 -69.34
CA GLY A 203 -15.83 55.20 -67.94
C GLY A 203 -16.58 54.08 -67.22
N GLN A 204 -17.64 53.54 -67.82
CA GLN A 204 -18.40 52.41 -67.28
C GLN A 204 -17.53 51.16 -67.14
N ALA A 205 -16.69 50.86 -68.15
CA ALA A 205 -15.77 49.73 -68.09
C ALA A 205 -14.74 49.86 -66.96
N ARG A 206 -14.21 51.07 -66.70
CA ARG A 206 -13.32 51.34 -65.56
C ARG A 206 -14.05 51.16 -64.23
N GLN A 207 -15.26 51.70 -64.09
CA GLN A 207 -16.04 51.53 -62.86
C GLN A 207 -16.31 50.05 -62.57
N LEU A 208 -16.70 49.27 -63.59
CA LEU A 208 -16.90 47.83 -63.43
C LEU A 208 -15.61 47.09 -63.04
N ALA A 209 -14.46 47.51 -63.58
CA ALA A 209 -13.17 46.94 -63.20
C ALA A 209 -12.77 47.31 -61.76
N GLU A 210 -13.00 48.55 -61.34
CA GLU A 210 -12.78 49.02 -59.96
C GLU A 210 -13.70 48.29 -58.98
N ASP A 211 -14.98 48.15 -59.29
CA ASP A 211 -15.94 47.39 -58.48
C ASP A 211 -15.56 45.91 -58.38
N ALA A 212 -15.09 45.31 -59.48
CA ALA A 212 -14.62 43.92 -59.49
C ALA A 212 -13.34 43.74 -58.66
N GLN A 213 -12.40 44.70 -58.74
CA GLN A 213 -11.19 44.70 -57.92
C GLN A 213 -11.53 44.85 -56.44
N ALA A 214 -12.42 45.77 -56.08
CA ALA A 214 -12.86 45.97 -54.70
C ALA A 214 -13.54 44.71 -54.12
N ARG A 215 -14.34 44.00 -54.93
CA ARG A 215 -14.92 42.71 -54.54
C ARG A 215 -13.83 41.64 -54.34
N ALA A 216 -12.87 41.55 -55.25
CA ALA A 216 -11.77 40.59 -55.14
C ALA A 216 -10.86 40.88 -53.92
N GLU A 217 -10.64 42.15 -53.58
CA GLU A 217 -9.92 42.56 -52.37
C GLU A 217 -10.71 42.16 -51.11
N THR A 218 -12.01 42.41 -51.09
CA THR A 218 -12.89 42.00 -49.97
C THR A 218 -12.88 40.47 -49.80
N GLU A 219 -13.03 39.70 -50.88
CA GLU A 219 -12.97 38.23 -50.84
C GLU A 219 -11.60 37.72 -50.36
N ARG A 220 -10.51 38.38 -50.75
CA ARG A 220 -9.17 38.04 -50.27
C ARG A 220 -9.00 38.32 -48.78
N ASP A 221 -9.50 39.45 -48.30
CA ASP A 221 -9.44 39.81 -46.89
C ASP A 221 -10.31 38.86 -46.05
N ASP A 222 -11.49 38.47 -46.53
CA ASP A 222 -12.35 37.47 -45.90
C ASP A 222 -11.66 36.10 -45.83
N LEU A 223 -11.06 35.64 -46.93
CA LEU A 223 -10.31 34.38 -46.96
C LEU A 223 -9.06 34.42 -46.06
N ALA A 224 -8.36 35.56 -46.01
CA ALA A 224 -7.24 35.75 -45.10
C ALA A 224 -7.69 35.69 -43.63
N GLY A 225 -8.84 36.29 -43.32
CA GLY A 225 -9.49 36.21 -42.01
C GLY A 225 -9.86 34.77 -41.63
N GLN A 226 -10.51 34.03 -42.53
CA GLN A 226 -10.88 32.61 -42.32
C GLN A 226 -9.63 31.74 -42.10
N LEU A 227 -8.59 31.93 -42.91
CA LEU A 227 -7.34 31.17 -42.79
C LEU A 227 -6.61 31.51 -41.49
N SER A 228 -6.65 32.76 -41.03
CA SER A 228 -6.15 33.15 -39.70
C SER A 228 -6.93 32.46 -38.57
N ALA A 229 -8.27 32.44 -38.66
CA ALA A 229 -9.12 31.77 -37.68
C ALA A 229 -8.85 30.26 -37.60
N VAL A 230 -8.77 29.58 -38.75
CA VAL A 230 -8.45 28.14 -38.80
C VAL A 230 -7.05 27.83 -38.24
N ARG A 231 -6.07 28.73 -38.45
CA ARG A 231 -4.73 28.58 -37.83
C ARG A 231 -4.79 28.71 -36.31
N ALA A 232 -5.53 29.69 -35.79
CA ALA A 232 -5.72 29.85 -34.36
C ALA A 232 -6.45 28.65 -33.72
N GLU A 233 -7.47 28.11 -34.40
CA GLU A 233 -8.14 26.87 -33.98
C GLU A 233 -7.18 25.68 -34.00
N LEU A 234 -6.36 25.55 -35.04
CA LEU A 234 -5.35 24.49 -35.12
C LEU A 234 -4.35 24.58 -33.96
N GLU A 235 -3.80 25.77 -33.68
CA GLU A 235 -2.89 25.99 -32.54
C GLU A 235 -3.56 25.65 -31.21
N THR A 236 -4.83 26.05 -31.02
CA THR A 236 -5.62 25.72 -29.83
C THR A 236 -5.80 24.21 -29.67
N THR A 237 -6.16 23.51 -30.75
CA THR A 237 -6.34 22.04 -30.71
C THR A 237 -5.02 21.30 -30.50
N GLN A 238 -3.90 21.82 -31.02
CA GLN A 238 -2.56 21.27 -30.77
C GLN A 238 -2.17 21.42 -29.31
N HIS A 239 -2.38 22.59 -28.71
CA HIS A 239 -2.16 22.80 -27.28
C HIS A 239 -3.02 21.85 -26.43
N ALA A 240 -4.32 21.73 -26.73
CA ALA A 240 -5.20 20.81 -26.01
C ALA A 240 -4.76 19.34 -26.15
N LEU A 241 -4.26 18.94 -27.33
CA LEU A 241 -3.74 17.60 -27.56
C LEU A 241 -2.47 17.34 -26.72
N ASP A 242 -1.58 18.33 -26.62
CA ASP A 242 -0.37 18.21 -25.82
C ASP A 242 -0.67 18.17 -24.32
N GLU A 243 -1.64 18.95 -23.84
CA GLU A 243 -2.16 18.85 -22.47
C GLU A 243 -2.68 17.43 -22.17
N VAL A 244 -3.53 16.89 -23.04
CA VAL A 244 -4.07 15.52 -22.89
C VAL A 244 -2.94 14.47 -22.90
N ARG A 245 -1.91 14.66 -23.73
CA ARG A 245 -0.73 13.77 -23.74
C ARG A 245 0.05 13.85 -22.42
N THR A 246 0.24 15.04 -21.86
CA THR A 246 0.93 15.20 -20.58
C THR A 246 0.13 14.57 -19.44
N GLU A 247 -1.19 14.74 -19.43
CA GLU A 247 -2.06 14.15 -18.42
C GLU A 247 -2.10 12.61 -18.54
N ARG A 248 -2.18 12.08 -19.76
CA ARG A 248 -2.05 10.63 -19.99
C ARG A 248 -0.71 10.10 -19.47
N ALA A 249 0.40 10.80 -19.72
CA ALA A 249 1.72 10.39 -19.24
C ALA A 249 1.84 10.48 -17.71
N ARG A 250 1.11 11.39 -17.06
CA ARG A 250 0.99 11.46 -15.60
C ARG A 250 0.19 10.28 -15.07
N LEU A 251 -1.01 10.05 -15.58
CA LEU A 251 -1.88 8.94 -15.16
C LEU A 251 -1.21 7.57 -15.36
N GLN A 252 -0.42 7.41 -16.42
CA GLN A 252 0.37 6.19 -16.63
C GLN A 252 1.41 5.97 -15.53
N ARG A 253 2.13 7.03 -15.13
CA ARG A 253 3.08 6.95 -14.00
C ARG A 253 2.39 6.66 -12.68
N ASP A 254 1.22 7.26 -12.44
CA ASP A 254 0.42 7.00 -11.25
C ASP A 254 -0.08 5.53 -11.24
N LEU A 255 -0.50 5.00 -12.39
CA LEU A 255 -0.86 3.59 -12.55
C LEU A 255 0.35 2.66 -12.26
N ASP A 256 1.51 2.95 -12.82
CA ASP A 256 2.72 2.13 -12.61
C ASP A 256 3.17 2.16 -11.13
N THR A 257 3.02 3.32 -10.48
CA THR A 257 3.32 3.50 -9.05
C THR A 257 2.37 2.69 -8.18
N THR A 258 1.06 2.82 -8.41
CA THR A 258 0.03 2.06 -7.66
C THR A 258 0.13 0.55 -7.89
N GLN A 259 0.52 0.10 -9.08
CA GLN A 259 0.81 -1.32 -9.35
C GLN A 259 2.01 -1.82 -8.55
N THR A 260 3.07 -1.01 -8.44
CA THR A 260 4.26 -1.34 -7.65
C THR A 260 3.94 -1.40 -6.15
N GLU A 261 3.15 -0.45 -5.64
CA GLU A 261 2.67 -0.45 -4.26
C GLU A 261 1.78 -1.67 -3.96
N LEU A 262 0.89 -2.05 -4.88
CA LEU A 262 0.05 -3.24 -4.75
C LEU A 262 0.88 -4.52 -4.69
N ALA A 263 1.91 -4.64 -5.54
CA ALA A 263 2.82 -5.79 -5.53
C ALA A 263 3.61 -5.87 -4.22
N SER A 264 4.11 -4.73 -3.72
CA SER A 264 4.81 -4.64 -2.42
C SER A 264 3.90 -5.03 -1.25
N ALA A 265 2.66 -4.53 -1.24
CA ALA A 265 1.67 -4.87 -0.23
C ALA A 265 1.29 -6.36 -0.25
N ALA A 266 1.16 -6.96 -1.44
CA ALA A 266 0.93 -8.39 -1.58
C ALA A 266 2.09 -9.22 -1.00
N GLN A 267 3.34 -8.84 -1.31
CA GLN A 267 4.54 -9.49 -0.75
C GLN A 267 4.59 -9.36 0.78
N ALA A 268 4.28 -8.18 1.33
CA ALA A 268 4.23 -7.95 2.77
C ALA A 268 3.16 -8.81 3.47
N ARG A 269 1.97 -8.92 2.85
CA ARG A 269 0.89 -9.81 3.34
C ARG A 269 1.34 -11.27 3.34
N ASP A 270 1.99 -11.73 2.28
CA ASP A 270 2.44 -13.12 2.17
C ASP A 270 3.54 -13.44 3.20
N ALA A 271 4.47 -12.50 3.43
CA ALA A 271 5.48 -12.61 4.50
C ALA A 271 4.84 -12.66 5.90
N ALA A 272 3.86 -11.80 6.18
CA ALA A 272 3.12 -11.83 7.44
C ALA A 272 2.33 -13.14 7.62
N GLY A 273 1.77 -13.69 6.53
CA GLY A 273 1.13 -15.01 6.53
C GLY A 273 2.09 -16.13 6.91
N ALA A 274 3.28 -16.16 6.31
CA ALA A 274 4.31 -17.15 6.62
C ALA A 274 4.78 -17.06 8.09
N GLU A 275 4.96 -15.85 8.62
CA GLU A 275 5.35 -15.65 10.03
C GLU A 275 4.25 -16.11 10.99
N ARG A 276 2.98 -15.81 10.69
CA ARG A 276 1.84 -16.32 11.47
C ARG A 276 1.83 -17.86 11.49
N ASP A 277 2.01 -18.50 10.35
CA ASP A 277 1.99 -19.96 10.24
C ASP A 277 3.18 -20.58 11.00
N ARG A 278 4.36 -19.95 10.97
CA ARG A 278 5.51 -20.31 11.79
C ARG A 278 5.20 -20.23 13.29
N LEU A 279 4.70 -19.09 13.76
CA LEU A 279 4.35 -18.89 15.17
C LEU A 279 3.26 -19.88 15.64
N HIS A 280 2.32 -20.22 14.77
CA HIS A 280 1.32 -21.24 15.06
C HIS A 280 1.94 -22.64 15.23
N GLY A 281 2.94 -22.98 14.40
CA GLY A 281 3.74 -24.19 14.57
C GLY A 281 4.50 -24.22 15.90
N GLU A 282 5.18 -23.11 16.25
CA GLU A 282 5.90 -22.97 17.53
C GLU A 282 4.95 -23.10 18.75
N LEU A 283 3.76 -22.50 18.68
CA LEU A 283 2.73 -22.61 19.73
C LEU A 283 2.22 -24.06 19.88
N THR A 284 2.03 -24.76 18.77
CA THR A 284 1.59 -26.16 18.77
C THR A 284 2.65 -27.05 19.43
N GLU A 285 3.93 -26.85 19.11
CA GLU A 285 5.03 -27.61 19.71
C GLU A 285 5.21 -27.31 21.21
N LEU A 286 5.08 -26.04 21.61
CA LEU A 286 5.07 -25.65 23.03
C LEU A 286 3.91 -26.29 23.78
N THR A 287 2.72 -26.34 23.17
CA THR A 287 1.54 -26.98 23.76
C THR A 287 1.79 -28.48 23.97
N ARG A 288 2.32 -29.17 22.96
CA ARG A 288 2.70 -30.59 23.05
C ARG A 288 3.75 -30.83 24.14
N THR A 289 4.75 -29.96 24.23
CA THR A 289 5.79 -30.04 25.26
C THR A 289 5.21 -29.84 26.65
N LEU A 290 4.28 -28.90 26.82
CA LEU A 290 3.59 -28.66 28.08
C LEU A 290 2.76 -29.89 28.51
N GLU A 291 2.00 -30.48 27.59
CA GLU A 291 1.23 -31.72 27.82
C GLU A 291 2.16 -32.87 28.25
N GLN A 292 3.30 -33.03 27.58
CA GLN A 292 4.29 -34.04 27.94
C GLN A 292 4.85 -33.83 29.35
N VAL A 293 5.25 -32.59 29.69
CA VAL A 293 5.77 -32.27 31.03
C VAL A 293 4.71 -32.47 32.11
N GLN A 294 3.44 -32.19 31.81
CA GLN A 294 2.33 -32.47 32.73
C GLN A 294 2.15 -33.98 32.95
N ALA A 295 2.18 -34.78 31.89
CA ALA A 295 2.10 -36.25 32.00
C ALA A 295 3.29 -36.83 32.79
N ASP A 296 4.50 -36.32 32.56
CA ASP A 296 5.70 -36.73 33.29
C ASP A 296 5.61 -36.35 34.78
N ARG A 297 5.11 -35.14 35.09
CA ARG A 297 4.85 -34.70 36.45
C ARG A 297 3.85 -35.62 37.15
N ASP A 298 2.74 -35.94 36.51
CA ASP A 298 1.68 -36.76 37.11
C ASP A 298 2.16 -38.21 37.33
N THR A 299 2.99 -38.72 36.41
CA THR A 299 3.71 -40.00 36.58
C THR A 299 4.66 -39.95 37.77
N ALA A 300 5.45 -38.88 37.91
CA ALA A 300 6.38 -38.72 39.03
C ALA A 300 5.65 -38.60 40.38
N LEU A 301 4.53 -37.87 40.43
CA LEU A 301 3.69 -37.76 41.63
C LEU A 301 3.13 -39.12 42.04
N SER A 302 2.58 -39.87 41.09
CA SER A 302 2.06 -41.22 41.33
C SER A 302 3.16 -42.19 41.79
N GLY A 303 4.35 -42.10 41.19
CA GLY A 303 5.52 -42.85 41.62
C GLY A 303 5.98 -42.49 43.04
N GLY A 304 5.98 -41.20 43.39
CA GLY A 304 6.31 -40.71 44.72
C GLY A 304 5.33 -41.20 45.80
N GLU A 305 4.03 -41.21 45.51
CA GLU A 305 3.02 -41.73 46.44
C GLU A 305 3.17 -43.25 46.64
N ARG A 306 3.42 -44.00 45.56
CA ARG A 306 3.71 -45.44 45.68
C ARG A 306 4.92 -45.71 46.58
N LEU A 307 6.04 -45.01 46.37
CA LEU A 307 7.23 -45.13 47.21
C LEU A 307 6.96 -44.75 48.67
N ARG A 308 6.08 -43.77 48.91
CA ARG A 308 5.65 -43.38 50.25
C ARG A 308 4.90 -44.51 50.95
N ILE A 309 3.93 -45.14 50.26
CA ILE A 309 3.16 -46.28 50.77
C ILE A 309 4.10 -47.48 51.04
N GLU A 310 5.00 -47.80 50.11
CA GLU A 310 5.99 -48.87 50.28
C GLU A 310 6.87 -48.61 51.50
N ARG A 311 7.38 -47.39 51.67
CA ARG A 311 8.18 -46.99 52.84
C ARG A 311 7.38 -47.14 54.13
N ASP A 312 6.13 -46.69 54.17
CA ASP A 312 5.29 -46.74 55.37
C ASP A 312 4.93 -48.20 55.72
N THR A 313 4.73 -49.05 54.70
CA THR A 313 4.56 -50.51 54.85
C THR A 313 5.82 -51.16 55.42
N ALA A 314 7.00 -50.91 54.83
CA ALA A 314 8.27 -51.45 55.31
C ALA A 314 8.59 -51.00 56.75
N ARG A 315 8.23 -49.76 57.12
CA ARG A 315 8.32 -49.26 58.51
C ARG A 315 7.40 -50.04 59.45
N ALA A 316 6.16 -50.30 59.05
CA ALA A 316 5.21 -51.08 59.84
C ALA A 316 5.67 -52.53 60.04
N GLU A 317 6.19 -53.17 58.99
CA GLU A 317 6.79 -54.51 59.04
C GLU A 317 8.00 -54.55 59.97
N THR A 318 8.91 -53.56 59.86
CA THR A 318 10.07 -53.45 60.77
C THR A 318 9.62 -53.28 62.22
N ALA A 319 8.60 -52.48 62.48
CA ALA A 319 8.04 -52.31 63.83
C ALA A 319 7.35 -53.59 64.35
N ALA A 320 6.68 -54.36 63.49
CA ALA A 320 6.12 -55.66 63.83
C ALA A 320 7.22 -56.67 64.18
N ALA A 321 8.25 -56.80 63.34
CA ALA A 321 9.39 -57.68 63.57
C ALA A 321 10.14 -57.36 64.88
N ARG A 322 10.27 -56.06 65.23
CA ARG A 322 10.83 -55.65 66.52
C ARG A 322 9.99 -56.13 67.70
N ARG A 323 8.67 -55.96 67.66
CA ARG A 323 7.74 -56.45 68.70
C ARG A 323 7.78 -57.97 68.83
N ASP A 324 7.85 -58.70 67.72
CA ASP A 324 8.02 -60.15 67.75
C ASP A 324 9.35 -60.57 68.38
N THR A 325 10.44 -59.86 68.08
CA THR A 325 11.74 -60.10 68.70
C THR A 325 11.72 -59.82 70.20
N GLU A 326 11.06 -58.74 70.64
CA GLU A 326 10.87 -58.43 72.06
C GLU A 326 10.01 -59.49 72.77
N ARG A 327 8.93 -59.95 72.14
CA ARG A 327 8.10 -61.06 72.65
C ARG A 327 8.93 -62.33 72.83
N LEU A 328 9.68 -62.74 71.79
CA LEU A 328 10.52 -63.94 71.85
C LEU A 328 11.63 -63.82 72.91
N ARG A 329 12.18 -62.62 73.12
CA ARG A 329 13.14 -62.38 74.23
C ARG A 329 12.47 -62.54 75.58
N ALA A 330 11.27 -61.98 75.78
CA ALA A 330 10.53 -62.13 77.02
C ALA A 330 10.12 -63.60 77.28
N GLU A 331 9.68 -64.33 76.25
CA GLU A 331 9.39 -65.77 76.34
C GLU A 331 10.63 -66.58 76.72
N ARG A 332 11.79 -66.28 76.10
CA ARG A 332 13.07 -66.90 76.47
C ARG A 332 13.43 -66.61 77.93
N ASP A 333 13.32 -65.35 78.36
CA ASP A 333 13.68 -64.96 79.72
C ASP A 333 12.77 -65.63 80.75
N GLN A 334 11.46 -65.72 80.46
CA GLN A 334 10.51 -66.51 81.26
C GLN A 334 10.88 -67.99 81.30
N ALA A 335 11.23 -68.59 80.16
CA ALA A 335 11.64 -70.00 80.11
C ALA A 335 12.92 -70.27 80.91
N LEU A 336 13.85 -69.30 80.96
CA LEU A 336 15.04 -69.38 81.82
C LEU A 336 14.66 -69.31 83.30
N THR A 337 13.79 -68.38 83.70
CA THR A 337 13.28 -68.31 85.07
C THR A 337 12.58 -69.62 85.47
N ASP A 338 11.66 -70.13 84.65
CA ASP A 338 10.99 -71.40 84.90
C ASP A 338 11.96 -72.58 85.03
N ARG A 339 13.02 -72.60 84.21
CA ARG A 339 14.07 -73.62 84.29
C ARG A 339 14.82 -73.53 85.61
N ASP A 340 15.18 -72.32 86.03
CA ASP A 340 15.93 -72.09 87.27
C ASP A 340 15.05 -72.41 88.50
N THR A 341 13.75 -72.08 88.46
CA THR A 341 12.77 -72.53 89.46
C THR A 341 12.70 -74.05 89.54
N ARG A 342 12.54 -74.76 88.42
CA ARG A 342 12.53 -76.23 88.39
C ARG A 342 13.85 -76.84 88.87
N ALA A 343 14.98 -76.17 88.61
CA ALA A 343 16.28 -76.60 89.14
C ALA A 343 16.31 -76.47 90.67
N GLY A 344 15.84 -75.34 91.21
CA GLY A 344 15.69 -75.14 92.65
C GLY A 344 14.75 -76.18 93.30
N GLU A 345 13.57 -76.41 92.72
CA GLU A 345 12.63 -77.44 93.18
C GLU A 345 13.26 -78.84 93.20
N ARG A 346 14.04 -79.18 92.16
CA ARG A 346 14.78 -80.45 92.12
C ARG A 346 15.83 -80.54 93.22
N ASP A 347 16.54 -79.45 93.52
CA ASP A 347 17.57 -79.45 94.55
C ASP A 347 16.93 -79.56 95.95
N THR A 348 15.82 -78.87 96.21
CA THR A 348 15.00 -79.08 97.41
C THR A 348 14.48 -80.52 97.51
N ALA A 349 13.99 -81.10 96.41
CA ALA A 349 13.54 -82.50 96.39
C ALA A 349 14.69 -83.48 96.66
N ARG A 350 15.91 -83.19 96.18
CA ARG A 350 17.12 -83.99 96.46
C ARG A 350 17.53 -83.90 97.93
N GLU A 351 17.46 -82.70 98.51
CA GLU A 351 17.71 -82.47 99.94
C GLU A 351 16.70 -83.22 100.79
N GLN A 352 15.40 -83.07 100.52
CA GLN A 352 14.33 -83.84 101.17
C GLN A 352 14.55 -85.36 101.03
N ALA A 353 14.98 -85.83 99.86
CA ALA A 353 15.31 -87.24 99.65
C ALA A 353 16.58 -87.68 100.40
N ALA A 354 17.55 -86.78 100.64
CA ALA A 354 18.72 -87.04 101.47
C ALA A 354 18.36 -87.08 102.96
N ASP A 355 17.52 -86.15 103.42
CA ASP A 355 16.97 -86.13 104.78
C ASP A 355 16.13 -87.37 105.05
N ALA A 356 15.23 -87.75 104.13
CA ALA A 356 14.44 -88.96 104.23
C ALA A 356 15.34 -90.21 104.30
N ARG A 357 16.42 -90.28 103.50
CA ARG A 357 17.40 -91.36 103.59
C ARG A 357 18.13 -91.38 104.94
N THR A 358 18.47 -90.22 105.49
CA THR A 358 19.08 -90.10 106.82
C THR A 358 18.11 -90.54 107.92
N GLN A 359 16.85 -90.10 107.86
CA GLN A 359 15.80 -90.54 108.78
C GLN A 359 15.57 -92.04 108.70
N LEU A 360 15.58 -92.61 107.48
CA LEU A 360 15.43 -94.03 107.26
C LEU A 360 16.63 -94.81 107.82
N ALA A 361 17.86 -94.33 107.63
CA ALA A 361 19.05 -94.90 108.26
C ALA A 361 19.02 -94.83 109.80
N VAL A 362 18.53 -93.72 110.38
CA VAL A 362 18.33 -93.60 111.84
C VAL A 362 17.23 -94.55 112.32
N ALA A 363 16.13 -94.68 111.57
CA ALA A 363 15.06 -95.64 111.87
C ALA A 363 15.58 -97.08 111.79
N GLU A 364 16.38 -97.42 110.78
CA GLU A 364 17.01 -98.74 110.66
C GLU A 364 18.00 -99.00 111.80
N ALA A 365 18.83 -98.02 112.16
CA ALA A 365 19.76 -98.13 113.29
C ALA A 365 19.03 -98.27 114.63
N THR A 366 17.93 -97.56 114.85
CA THR A 366 17.10 -97.69 116.07
C THR A 366 16.37 -99.03 116.12
N VAL A 367 15.81 -99.52 115.01
CA VAL A 367 15.23 -100.87 114.93
C VAL A 367 16.29 -101.94 115.20
N THR A 368 17.50 -101.78 114.67
CA THR A 368 18.62 -102.70 114.94
C THR A 368 19.02 -102.66 116.41
N ALA A 369 19.17 -101.47 117.00
CA ALA A 369 19.49 -101.31 118.42
C ALA A 369 18.40 -101.89 119.33
N LEU A 370 17.12 -101.72 118.98
CA LEU A 370 15.99 -102.32 119.68
C LEU A 370 15.99 -103.85 119.54
N ARG A 371 16.34 -104.39 118.38
CA ARG A 371 16.52 -105.84 118.20
C ARG A 371 17.67 -106.36 119.05
N ASP A 372 18.83 -105.72 119.04
CA ASP A 372 19.98 -106.10 119.88
C ASP A 372 19.67 -105.98 121.37
N GLN A 373 18.85 -105.00 121.77
CA GLN A 373 18.37 -104.87 123.14
C GLN A 373 17.41 -106.01 123.48
N LEU A 374 16.46 -106.31 122.59
CA LEU A 374 15.51 -107.40 122.76
C LEU A 374 16.23 -108.75 122.83
N ASP A 375 17.24 -108.99 121.98
CA ASP A 375 18.05 -110.20 121.99
C ASP A 375 18.85 -110.31 123.29
N ARG A 376 19.44 -109.21 123.78
CA ARG A 376 20.10 -109.19 125.10
C ARG A 376 19.14 -109.45 126.24
N ASP A 377 17.93 -108.88 126.20
CA ASP A 377 16.91 -109.10 127.23
C ASP A 377 16.36 -110.53 127.15
N LEU A 378 16.18 -111.08 125.94
CA LEU A 378 15.79 -112.48 125.72
C LEU A 378 16.89 -113.45 126.15
N ASP A 379 18.15 -113.17 125.87
CA ASP A 379 19.28 -113.99 126.31
C ASP A 379 19.47 -113.90 127.82
N ARG A 380 19.20 -112.73 128.41
CA ARG A 380 19.14 -112.58 129.87
C ARG A 380 17.99 -113.39 130.48
N GLU A 381 16.80 -113.33 129.89
CA GLU A 381 15.64 -114.15 130.32
C GLU A 381 15.87 -115.65 130.09
N ARG A 382 16.54 -116.04 129.01
CA ARG A 382 16.95 -117.42 128.77
C ARG A 382 17.98 -117.86 129.79
N ALA A 383 18.99 -117.04 130.11
CA ALA A 383 19.98 -117.33 131.13
C ALA A 383 19.31 -117.47 132.52
N TYR A 384 18.38 -116.59 132.87
CA TYR A 384 17.60 -116.72 134.10
C TYR A 384 16.65 -117.92 134.07
N GLY A 385 16.02 -118.21 132.95
CA GLY A 385 15.19 -119.38 132.75
C GLY A 385 15.98 -120.68 132.89
N GLN A 386 17.16 -120.74 132.28
CA GLN A 386 18.10 -121.84 132.36
C GLN A 386 18.61 -122.00 133.79
N GLN A 387 18.96 -120.91 134.46
CA GLN A 387 19.35 -120.95 135.88
C GLN A 387 18.23 -121.49 136.77
N ARG A 388 16.97 -121.11 136.54
CA ARG A 388 15.82 -121.68 137.27
C ARG A 388 15.63 -123.17 136.97
N LEU A 389 15.87 -123.60 135.74
CA LEU A 389 15.82 -125.00 135.33
C LEU A 389 16.95 -125.79 135.98
N ASP A 390 18.17 -125.29 135.94
CA ASP A 390 19.34 -125.91 136.57
C ASP A 390 19.14 -125.99 138.11
N ASP A 391 18.57 -124.96 138.75
CA ASP A 391 18.19 -125.00 140.17
C ASP A 391 17.05 -126.00 140.44
N ALA A 392 16.12 -126.15 139.51
CA ALA A 392 15.05 -127.15 139.61
C ALA A 392 15.59 -128.57 139.42
N ASP A 393 16.47 -128.79 138.45
CA ASP A 393 17.16 -130.04 138.19
C ASP A 393 18.09 -130.42 139.33
N THR A 394 18.82 -129.46 139.90
CA THR A 394 19.66 -129.69 141.09
C THR A 394 18.80 -130.10 142.28
N ARG A 395 17.64 -129.45 142.48
CA ARG A 395 16.66 -129.86 143.51
C ARG A 395 16.05 -131.23 143.22
N HIS A 396 15.76 -131.53 141.95
CA HIS A 396 15.25 -132.84 141.53
C HIS A 396 16.28 -133.94 141.68
N HIS A 397 17.54 -133.71 141.33
CA HIS A 397 18.66 -134.63 141.51
C HIS A 397 18.99 -134.85 142.98
N ALA A 398 18.94 -133.80 143.81
CA ALA A 398 19.02 -133.96 145.25
C ALA A 398 17.88 -134.83 145.78
N ARG A 399 16.65 -134.62 145.31
CA ARG A 399 15.49 -135.45 145.66
C ARG A 399 15.59 -136.88 145.15
N GLU A 400 16.11 -137.08 143.93
CA GLU A 400 16.37 -138.42 143.39
C GLU A 400 17.49 -139.12 144.14
N GLN A 401 18.54 -138.41 144.59
CA GLN A 401 19.58 -138.98 145.43
C GLN A 401 19.04 -139.37 146.80
N GLU A 402 18.24 -138.50 147.41
CA GLU A 402 17.55 -138.77 148.68
C GLU A 402 16.64 -140.01 148.54
N LEU A 403 15.85 -140.08 147.46
CA LEU A 403 15.02 -141.25 147.13
C LEU A 403 15.84 -142.49 146.77
N ARG A 404 17.01 -142.36 146.14
CA ARG A 404 17.94 -143.47 145.81
C ARG A 404 18.64 -143.98 147.07
N ASP A 405 18.96 -143.13 148.02
CA ASP A 405 19.54 -143.50 149.31
C ASP A 405 18.48 -144.19 150.19
N GLU A 406 17.23 -143.68 150.19
CA GLU A 406 16.07 -144.34 150.79
C GLU A 406 15.79 -145.72 150.13
N LEU A 407 15.84 -145.81 148.79
CA LEU A 407 15.69 -147.06 148.05
C LEU A 407 16.87 -148.02 148.23
N ALA A 408 18.09 -147.55 148.44
CA ALA A 408 19.27 -148.37 148.73
C ALA A 408 19.20 -148.95 150.15
N GLN A 409 18.69 -148.17 151.12
CA GLN A 409 18.37 -148.65 152.46
C GLN A 409 17.22 -149.69 152.43
N LEU A 410 16.19 -149.47 151.62
CA LEU A 410 15.07 -150.41 151.46
C LEU A 410 15.43 -151.66 150.63
N ARG A 411 16.34 -151.56 149.65
CA ARG A 411 16.84 -152.70 148.84
C ARG A 411 17.84 -153.59 149.57
N ALA A 412 18.57 -153.08 150.57
CA ALA A 412 19.38 -153.91 151.45
C ALA A 412 18.53 -154.83 152.37
N GLN A 413 17.22 -154.55 152.51
CA GLN A 413 16.33 -155.24 153.45
C GLN A 413 15.35 -156.25 152.80
N LEU A 414 15.10 -156.20 151.49
CA LEU A 414 13.93 -156.86 150.91
C LEU A 414 14.24 -157.78 149.71
N SER A 415 15.34 -158.53 149.82
CA SER A 415 15.58 -159.77 149.06
C SER A 415 15.91 -159.52 147.56
N GLY A 416 16.82 -160.26 146.93
CA GLY A 416 16.59 -161.68 146.66
C GLY A 416 15.28 -161.83 145.87
N SER A 417 15.38 -161.99 144.54
CA SER A 417 14.28 -162.31 143.61
C SER A 417 13.28 -161.15 143.39
N GLY A 418 13.22 -160.46 142.27
CA GLY A 418 13.36 -160.92 140.89
C GLY A 418 12.03 -160.73 140.15
N THR A 419 11.93 -159.71 139.30
CA THR A 419 10.85 -159.39 138.34
C THR A 419 11.53 -159.09 136.98
N SER A 420 11.15 -159.70 135.84
CA SER A 420 9.96 -159.44 134.99
C SER A 420 9.85 -157.98 134.53
N GLN A 421 9.38 -157.57 133.36
CA GLN A 421 9.03 -158.09 132.03
C GLN A 421 8.48 -156.84 131.27
N ASP A 422 8.52 -156.83 129.94
CA ASP A 422 7.55 -156.21 129.01
C ASP A 422 7.41 -154.69 128.71
N THR A 423 7.45 -154.42 127.39
CA THR A 423 6.59 -153.53 126.53
C THR A 423 6.63 -152.00 126.75
N SER A 424 6.36 -151.10 125.79
CA SER A 424 5.45 -151.08 124.62
C SER A 424 5.75 -149.90 123.66
N GLU A 425 5.25 -150.01 122.43
CA GLU A 425 5.09 -148.97 121.39
C GLU A 425 3.91 -148.00 121.63
N GLY A 426 3.79 -146.95 120.79
CA GLY A 426 2.60 -146.11 120.54
C GLY A 426 3.01 -144.68 120.07
N GLU A 427 2.77 -144.13 118.87
CA GLU A 427 1.60 -143.97 117.97
C GLU A 427 0.94 -142.56 118.07
N SER A 428 1.14 -141.70 117.03
CA SER A 428 0.28 -140.62 116.41
C SER A 428 -0.49 -139.60 117.32
N PRO A 429 -1.27 -138.56 116.85
CA PRO A 429 -1.88 -138.27 115.52
C PRO A 429 -1.98 -136.76 115.05
N GLU A 430 -2.59 -136.52 113.88
CA GLU A 430 -3.22 -135.24 113.44
C GLU A 430 -4.50 -134.88 114.25
N PRO A 431 -5.14 -133.70 114.08
CA PRO A 431 -6.37 -133.63 113.25
C PRO A 431 -6.76 -132.25 112.62
N ALA A 432 -7.93 -132.24 111.97
CA ALA A 432 -8.57 -131.26 111.08
C ALA A 432 -9.48 -130.16 111.69
N GLY A 433 -9.96 -129.24 110.82
CA GLY A 433 -11.20 -128.41 110.95
C GLY A 433 -11.03 -127.02 111.59
N ASP A 434 -11.82 -125.95 111.37
CA ASP A 434 -13.05 -125.65 110.61
C ASP A 434 -13.36 -124.12 110.77
N ALA A 435 -14.26 -123.57 109.94
CA ALA A 435 -15.11 -122.36 110.11
C ALA A 435 -14.58 -120.90 109.98
N GLY A 436 -15.28 -120.09 109.14
CA GLY A 436 -15.20 -118.62 108.99
C GLY A 436 -15.92 -117.83 110.12
N PRO A 437 -16.34 -116.53 109.99
CA PRO A 437 -16.80 -115.85 108.77
C PRO A 437 -16.55 -114.29 108.63
N ALA A 438 -17.03 -113.73 107.51
CA ALA A 438 -17.73 -112.43 107.34
C ALA A 438 -17.06 -111.03 107.46
N ARG A 439 -17.50 -110.17 106.51
CA ARG A 439 -17.56 -108.67 106.45
C ARG A 439 -16.24 -107.93 106.16
N GLY A 440 -16.14 -107.03 105.18
CA GLY A 440 -17.08 -106.49 104.22
C GLY A 440 -16.58 -105.14 103.68
N GLY A 441 -16.77 -104.90 102.38
CA GLY A 441 -16.87 -103.56 101.75
C GLY A 441 -15.58 -102.73 101.68
N ARG A 442 -15.34 -101.86 100.70
CA ARG A 442 -16.14 -101.31 99.60
C ARG A 442 -15.13 -100.63 98.67
N ASP A 443 -15.23 -100.90 97.36
CA ASP A 443 -15.63 -99.96 96.30
C ASP A 443 -14.59 -98.87 95.99
N ARG A 444 -14.26 -98.41 94.78
CA ARG A 444 -14.71 -98.48 93.37
C ARG A 444 -13.80 -97.40 92.70
N ARG A 445 -13.54 -97.28 91.39
CA ARG A 445 -14.09 -97.85 90.17
C ARG A 445 -13.11 -97.54 89.04
N ARG A 446 -12.90 -98.55 88.21
CA ARG A 446 -12.63 -98.48 86.79
C ARG A 446 -13.89 -97.97 86.07
N ALA A 447 -13.78 -97.10 85.07
CA ALA A 447 -14.58 -97.17 83.83
C ALA A 447 -14.17 -96.09 82.80
N THR A 448 -13.88 -96.60 81.62
CA THR A 448 -13.95 -95.98 80.29
C THR A 448 -15.33 -95.37 79.98
N ASN A 449 -15.37 -94.27 79.23
CA ASN A 449 -16.41 -93.97 78.22
C ASN A 449 -15.95 -92.80 77.30
N ALA A 450 -15.87 -93.07 75.99
CA ALA A 450 -15.95 -92.08 74.90
C ALA A 450 -17.45 -91.79 74.60
N PRO A 451 -17.85 -91.11 73.50
CA PRO A 451 -17.39 -89.91 72.78
C PRO A 451 -18.49 -88.80 72.76
N ARG A 452 -18.27 -87.62 72.16
CA ARG A 452 -19.17 -86.89 71.21
C ARG A 452 -18.93 -85.36 71.09
N PRO A 453 -19.45 -84.71 70.02
CA PRO A 453 -18.86 -83.55 69.35
C PRO A 453 -19.66 -82.25 69.51
N ALA A 454 -19.05 -81.13 69.13
CA ALA A 454 -19.75 -79.91 68.67
C ALA A 454 -18.81 -79.17 67.69
N ARG A 455 -19.10 -79.20 66.38
CA ARG A 455 -19.95 -78.26 65.61
C ARG A 455 -19.29 -76.90 65.30
N ARG A 456 -18.95 -76.77 64.01
CA ARG A 456 -19.25 -75.69 63.04
C ARG A 456 -18.75 -74.27 63.33
N ARG A 457 -17.85 -73.80 62.44
CA ARG A 457 -18.09 -72.76 61.40
C ARG A 457 -17.01 -72.92 60.31
N ARG A 458 -17.31 -73.55 59.17
CA ARG A 458 -17.62 -72.88 57.87
C ARG A 458 -18.59 -71.69 57.95
N GLY A 459 -18.09 -70.51 57.63
CA GLY A 459 -18.58 -69.61 56.56
C GLY A 459 -17.34 -69.27 55.71
N ALA A 460 -17.30 -69.38 54.39
CA ALA A 460 -18.14 -68.78 53.36
C ALA A 460 -18.02 -67.25 53.33
N ASP A 461 -17.80 -66.75 52.10
CA ASP A 461 -17.80 -65.36 51.61
C ASP A 461 -16.43 -64.64 51.80
N SER A 462 -15.67 -64.28 50.76
CA SER A 462 -16.07 -63.66 49.50
C SER A 462 -15.21 -64.10 48.29
N ALA A 463 -15.90 -64.50 47.22
CA ALA A 463 -15.41 -64.51 45.84
C ALA A 463 -15.30 -63.07 45.30
N PRO A 464 -14.71 -62.85 44.11
CA PRO A 464 -14.20 -61.58 43.64
C PRO A 464 -15.32 -60.67 43.15
N GLY A 465 -15.26 -59.39 43.52
CA GLY A 465 -15.99 -58.35 42.80
C GLY A 465 -15.24 -58.03 41.51
N ASP A 466 -15.86 -58.44 40.41
CA ASP A 466 -15.80 -57.82 39.09
C ASP A 466 -15.51 -56.31 39.16
N ALA A 467 -14.53 -55.78 38.41
CA ALA A 467 -14.64 -55.47 36.99
C ALA A 467 -15.77 -54.48 36.67
N GLN A 468 -15.44 -53.61 35.71
CA GLN A 468 -16.31 -52.67 34.98
C GLN A 468 -16.46 -51.28 35.61
N THR A 469 -15.67 -50.32 35.11
CA THR A 469 -15.94 -49.50 33.90
C THR A 469 -17.14 -48.59 34.08
N ALA A 470 -16.86 -47.30 34.24
CA ALA A 470 -17.54 -46.17 33.60
C ALA A 470 -16.93 -44.89 34.20
N ASP A 471 -15.89 -44.30 33.62
CA ASP A 471 -16.04 -43.30 32.55
C ASP A 471 -17.42 -43.29 31.87
N PRO A 472 -18.11 -42.16 31.98
CA PRO A 472 -18.19 -41.38 30.75
C PRO A 472 -18.04 -39.88 30.98
N GLU A 473 -17.35 -39.27 30.03
CA GLU A 473 -17.80 -38.06 29.33
C GLU A 473 -17.99 -36.83 30.23
N GLY A 474 -17.10 -35.85 30.19
CA GLY A 474 -16.89 -35.09 28.97
C GLY A 474 -18.15 -34.28 28.64
N LYS A 475 -18.23 -33.03 29.11
CA LYS A 475 -17.97 -31.85 28.26
C LYS A 475 -18.35 -30.54 28.97
N PRO A 476 -17.66 -29.45 28.59
CA PRO A 476 -17.79 -28.12 29.18
C PRO A 476 -18.91 -27.31 28.50
N PRO A 477 -19.18 -26.10 29.00
CA PRO A 477 -18.72 -24.91 28.25
C PRO A 477 -17.66 -24.08 28.98
#